data_AF-A0A1H8AZW2-F1
#
_entry.id   AF-A0A1H8AZW2-F1
#
_cell.length_a   1.000
_cell.length_b   1.000
_cell.length_c   1.000
_cell.angle_alpha   90.00
_cell.angle_beta   90.00
_cell.angle_gamma   90.00
#
_symmetry.space_group_name_H-M   'P 1'
#
loop_
_entity.id
_entity.type
_entity.pdbx_description
1 polymer ?
#
loop_
_entity_poly.entity_id
_entity_poly.type
_entity_poly.pdbx_seq_one_letter_code
_entity_poly.pdbx_strand_id
1 'polypeptide(L)'
;MPDIMNAIPLAAGLLAAGLFGATPTAAQTYDPRYPVCMEIYTVDGSTIDCSFTTMAQCAATASGQSAQCYPNPYAAQSRQPGPIPSPPRRSR
;
A
#
# COMPACT_ATOMS: atom_id res chain seq x y z
N MET A 1 -27.19 19.88 39.45
CA MET A 1 -27.30 21.08 38.59
C MET A 1 -26.34 22.11 39.18
N PRO A 2 -25.33 22.67 38.49
CA PRO A 2 -24.83 22.49 37.11
C PRO A 2 -23.39 21.89 37.05
N ASP A 3 -23.03 21.21 35.95
CA ASP A 3 -21.67 20.73 35.67
C ASP A 3 -20.98 21.76 34.75
N ILE A 4 -20.13 22.58 35.35
CA ILE A 4 -19.27 23.55 34.66
C ILE A 4 -17.93 22.85 34.43
N MET A 5 -17.80 22.12 33.33
CA MET A 5 -16.49 21.65 32.86
C MET A 5 -16.31 21.96 31.36
N ASN A 6 -15.91 23.21 31.17
CA ASN A 6 -14.81 23.61 30.30
C ASN A 6 -14.96 23.52 28.78
N ALA A 7 -15.09 24.71 28.20
CA ALA A 7 -14.89 24.99 26.78
C ALA A 7 -13.43 24.74 26.36
N ILE A 8 -13.22 23.94 25.32
CA ILE A 8 -12.04 24.00 24.45
C ILE A 8 -12.51 23.87 23.00
N PRO A 9 -12.71 24.99 22.27
CA PRO A 9 -12.96 24.92 20.84
C PRO A 9 -11.60 24.98 20.13
N LEU A 10 -11.16 23.86 19.56
CA LEU A 10 -10.07 23.86 18.59
C LEU A 10 -10.55 23.10 17.35
N ALA A 11 -11.08 23.89 16.42
CA ALA A 11 -11.30 23.47 15.06
C ALA A 11 -9.94 23.16 14.39
N ALA A 12 -9.82 21.98 13.82
CA ALA A 12 -8.88 21.70 12.74
C ALA A 12 -9.52 20.63 11.85
N GLY A 13 -10.18 21.07 10.78
CA GLY A 13 -10.65 20.19 9.73
C GLY A 13 -9.46 19.58 9.01
N LEU A 14 -9.41 18.25 8.96
CA LEU A 14 -8.62 17.52 7.97
C LEU A 14 -9.59 16.62 7.20
N LEU A 15 -9.97 17.10 6.02
CA LEU A 15 -10.54 16.27 4.98
C LEU A 15 -9.45 15.34 4.47
N ALA A 16 -9.61 14.03 4.71
CA ALA A 16 -8.97 13.01 3.91
C ALA A 16 -10.06 12.00 3.52
N ALA A 17 -10.55 12.14 2.29
CA ALA A 17 -11.43 11.18 1.66
C ALA A 17 -10.67 9.85 1.48
N GLY A 18 -11.00 8.86 2.31
CA GLY A 18 -10.65 7.47 2.08
C GLY A 18 -11.92 6.69 1.80
N LEU A 19 -12.27 6.49 0.53
CA LEU A 19 -13.15 5.36 0.19
C LEU A 19 -12.35 4.09 0.44
N PHE A 20 -12.44 3.54 1.66
CA PHE A 20 -11.92 2.22 1.94
C PHE A 20 -12.88 1.19 1.33
N GLY A 21 -12.65 0.88 0.05
CA GLY A 21 -13.24 -0.28 -0.60
C GLY A 21 -12.86 -1.55 0.15
N ALA A 22 -13.83 -2.45 0.25
CA ALA A 22 -13.87 -3.60 1.14
C ALA A 22 -12.64 -4.52 1.09
N THR A 23 -12.24 -4.90 2.31
CA THR A 23 -11.48 -6.06 2.80
C THR A 23 -10.88 -7.00 1.76
N PRO A 24 -9.59 -7.33 1.97
CA PRO A 24 -9.16 -8.65 1.58
C PRO A 24 -8.57 -9.50 2.71
N THR A 25 -9.30 -10.57 2.97
CA THR A 25 -8.90 -11.85 3.56
C THR A 25 -7.57 -12.35 2.99
N ALA A 26 -6.52 -12.42 3.82
CA ALA A 26 -5.28 -13.23 3.77
C ALA A 26 -4.48 -13.45 2.44
N ALA A 27 -5.01 -13.15 1.26
CA ALA A 27 -4.43 -13.40 -0.06
C ALA A 27 -4.09 -12.10 -0.83
N GLN A 28 -4.26 -10.93 -0.19
CA GLN A 28 -4.08 -9.62 -0.83
C GLN A 28 -3.16 -8.69 -0.04
N THR A 29 -2.35 -9.28 0.82
CA THR A 29 -1.10 -8.66 1.24
C THR A 29 -0.33 -8.15 0.03
N TYR A 30 -0.37 -8.86 -1.11
CA TYR A 30 0.33 -8.51 -2.34
C TYR A 30 -0.62 -8.28 -3.52
N ASP A 31 -0.82 -7.02 -3.89
CA ASP A 31 -1.53 -6.65 -5.12
C ASP A 31 -0.50 -6.24 -6.22
N PRO A 32 -0.50 -6.89 -7.40
CA PRO A 32 0.50 -6.65 -8.45
C PRO A 32 0.41 -5.26 -9.11
N ARG A 33 -0.61 -4.46 -8.80
CA ARG A 33 -0.76 -3.07 -9.25
C ARG A 33 0.06 -2.11 -8.39
N TYR A 34 0.37 -2.49 -7.16
CA TYR A 34 1.12 -1.67 -6.21
C TYR A 34 2.57 -2.16 -6.11
N PRO A 35 3.54 -1.40 -6.67
CA PRO A 35 4.93 -1.81 -6.73
C PRO A 35 5.70 -1.74 -5.40
N VAL A 36 5.09 -1.24 -4.32
CA VAL A 36 5.76 -1.06 -3.02
C VAL A 36 4.93 -1.65 -1.90
N CYS A 37 5.61 -2.37 -1.02
CA CYS A 37 5.08 -3.01 0.18
C CYS A 37 5.69 -2.41 1.43
N MET A 38 4.90 -2.35 2.50
CA MET A 38 5.30 -2.04 3.86
C MET A 38 5.14 -3.27 4.74
N GLU A 39 6.12 -3.60 5.56
CA GLU A 39 6.03 -4.64 6.58
C GLU A 39 6.22 -4.02 7.96
N ILE A 40 5.18 -4.09 8.78
CA ILE A 40 5.14 -3.55 10.14
C ILE A 40 5.41 -4.71 11.10
N TYR A 41 6.46 -4.58 11.91
CA TYR A 41 6.84 -5.52 12.94
C TYR A 41 6.15 -5.14 14.26
N THR A 42 5.39 -6.06 14.82
CA THR A 42 4.73 -5.94 16.12
C THR A 42 5.26 -7.04 17.06
N VAL A 43 4.93 -6.94 18.35
CA VAL A 43 5.29 -7.98 19.32
C VAL A 43 4.63 -9.33 19.01
N ASP A 44 3.47 -9.29 18.36
CA ASP A 44 2.68 -10.47 18.01
C ASP A 44 3.03 -11.04 16.62
N GLY A 45 3.91 -10.38 15.85
CA GLY A 45 4.34 -10.86 14.53
C GLY A 45 4.70 -9.75 13.55
N SER A 46 4.42 -9.96 12.27
CA SER A 46 4.58 -8.95 11.22
C SER A 46 3.33 -8.88 10.35
N THR A 47 2.99 -7.68 9.92
CA THR A 47 1.87 -7.43 8.99
C THR A 47 2.40 -6.73 7.76
N ILE A 48 2.00 -7.20 6.58
CA ILE A 48 2.43 -6.67 5.30
C ILE A 48 1.27 -5.91 4.66
N ASP A 49 1.55 -4.74 4.08
CA ASP A 49 0.61 -3.92 3.34
C ASP A 49 1.25 -3.45 2.02
N CYS A 50 0.80 -4.01 0.90
CA CYS A 50 1.22 -3.60 -0.44
C CYS A 50 0.16 -2.72 -1.12
N SER A 51 -0.12 -1.56 -0.54
CA SER A 51 -1.04 -0.57 -1.10
C SER A 51 -0.32 0.69 -1.60
N PHE A 52 1.01 0.66 -1.68
CA PHE A 52 1.84 1.82 -1.99
C PHE A 52 2.34 1.79 -3.43
N THR A 53 2.33 2.96 -4.07
CA THR A 53 2.83 3.12 -5.45
C THR A 53 4.24 3.67 -5.52
N THR A 54 4.74 4.27 -4.43
CA THR A 54 6.08 4.87 -4.38
C THR A 54 6.76 4.61 -3.03
N MET A 55 8.09 4.53 -3.05
CA MET A 55 8.89 4.33 -1.83
C MET A 55 8.75 5.50 -0.86
N ALA A 56 8.62 6.73 -1.39
CA ALA A 56 8.43 7.93 -0.58
C ALA A 56 7.10 7.92 0.18
N GLN A 57 6.01 7.48 -0.47
CA GLN A 57 4.71 7.31 0.20
C GLN A 57 4.79 6.25 1.31
N CYS A 58 5.43 5.12 1.02
CA CYS A 58 5.67 4.08 2.03
C CYS A 58 6.52 4.62 3.20
N ALA A 59 7.63 5.30 2.92
CA ALA A 59 8.52 5.85 3.96
C ALA A 59 7.81 6.91 4.82
N ALA A 60 6.96 7.75 4.23
CA ALA A 60 6.15 8.70 4.96
C ALA A 60 5.20 8.02 5.95
N THR A 61 4.59 6.90 5.56
CA THR A 61 3.71 6.11 6.43
C THR A 61 4.49 5.25 7.45
N ALA A 62 5.66 4.73 7.07
CA ALA A 62 6.52 3.94 7.95
C ALA A 62 7.21 4.80 9.02
N SER A 63 7.30 6.12 8.79
CA SER A 63 7.94 7.06 9.71
C SER A 63 7.26 7.00 11.09
N GLY A 64 8.03 6.62 12.11
CA GLY A 64 7.54 6.50 13.48
C GLY A 64 6.93 5.13 13.83
N GLN A 65 6.94 4.17 12.90
CA GLN A 65 6.58 2.78 13.16
C GLN A 65 7.81 1.87 13.02
N SER A 66 7.78 0.71 13.66
CA SER A 66 8.71 -0.40 13.38
C SER A 66 8.33 -1.05 12.05
N ALA A 67 8.51 -0.33 10.95
CA ALA A 67 8.11 -0.77 9.61
C ALA A 67 9.25 -0.69 8.59
N GLN A 68 9.25 -1.60 7.62
CA GLN A 68 10.19 -1.63 6.50
C GLN A 68 9.49 -1.58 5.16
N CYS A 69 10.01 -0.77 4.24
CA CYS A 69 9.49 -0.66 2.88
C CYS A 69 10.35 -1.46 1.91
N TYR A 70 9.73 -2.21 1.01
CA TYR A 70 10.43 -2.98 -0.03
C TYR A 70 9.62 -3.08 -1.33
N PRO A 71 10.28 -3.32 -2.48
CA PRO A 71 9.58 -3.48 -3.76
C PRO A 71 8.74 -4.76 -3.78
N ASN A 72 7.51 -4.66 -4.28
CA ASN A 72 6.61 -5.79 -4.44
C ASN A 72 7.11 -6.74 -5.54
N PRO A 73 7.45 -8.00 -5.22
CA PRO A 73 7.93 -8.95 -6.22
C PRO A 73 6.88 -9.32 -7.28
N TYR A 74 5.59 -9.21 -6.94
CA TYR A 74 4.48 -9.53 -7.86
C TYR A 74 4.20 -8.41 -8.88
N ALA A 75 4.64 -7.18 -8.61
CA ALA A 75 4.46 -6.06 -9.54
C ALA A 75 5.37 -6.14 -10.78
N ALA A 76 6.47 -6.90 -10.71
CA ALA A 76 7.32 -7.17 -11.87
C ALA A 76 6.69 -8.22 -12.80
N GLN A 77 5.93 -9.18 -12.25
CA GLN A 77 5.35 -10.30 -12.98
C GLN A 77 4.20 -9.87 -13.91
N SER A 78 3.49 -8.79 -13.57
CA SER A 78 2.45 -8.19 -14.42
C SER A 78 3.03 -7.51 -15.68
N ARG A 79 4.33 -7.18 -15.71
CA ARG A 79 5.05 -6.85 -16.95
C ARG A 79 5.53 -8.14 -17.64
N GLN A 80 4.61 -9.03 -18.01
CA GLN A 80 4.99 -10.07 -18.96
C GLN A 80 5.43 -9.39 -20.26
N PRO A 81 6.60 -9.75 -20.84
CA PRO A 81 7.00 -9.28 -22.15
C PRO A 81 5.86 -9.57 -23.12
N GLY A 82 5.40 -8.54 -23.84
CA GLY A 82 4.41 -8.71 -24.89
C GLY A 82 4.84 -9.79 -25.88
N PRO A 83 3.90 -10.41 -26.62
CA PRO A 83 4.21 -11.50 -27.53
C PRO A 83 5.43 -11.17 -28.39
N ILE A 84 6.48 -11.97 -28.28
CA ILE A 84 7.68 -11.83 -29.11
C ILE A 84 7.20 -11.89 -30.57
N PRO A 85 7.49 -10.89 -31.41
CA PRO A 85 7.08 -10.92 -32.82
C PRO A 85 7.57 -12.23 -33.44
N SER A 86 6.64 -13.02 -33.97
CA SER A 86 7.00 -14.29 -34.61
C SER A 86 7.95 -14.00 -35.77
N PRO A 87 9.06 -14.75 -35.92
CA PRO A 87 10.01 -14.51 -36.99
C PRO A 87 9.32 -14.65 -38.36
N PRO A 88 9.71 -13.85 -39.37
CA PRO A 88 9.09 -13.93 -40.69
C PRO A 88 9.28 -15.34 -41.26
N ARG A 89 8.17 -16.00 -41.60
CA ARG A 89 8.15 -17.32 -42.22
C ARG A 89 8.78 -17.21 -43.60
N ARG A 90 10.06 -17.54 -43.73
CA ARG A 90 10.78 -17.54 -45.01
C ARG A 90 10.34 -18.76 -45.82
N SER A 91 9.39 -18.56 -46.74
CA SER A 91 9.01 -19.54 -47.75
C SER A 91 10.22 -19.79 -48.66
N ARG A 92 10.67 -21.05 -48.74
CA ARG A 92 11.54 -21.54 -49.82
C ARG A 92 10.67 -22.03 -50.97
#